data_AF-A0A8B6EX66-F1
#
_entry.id   AF-A0A8B6EX66-F1
#
_cell.length_a   1.000
_cell.length_b   1.000
_cell.length_c   1.000
_cell.angle_alpha   90.00
_cell.angle_beta   90.00
_cell.angle_gamma   90.00
#
_symmetry.space_group_name_H-M   'P 1'
#
loop_
_entity.id
_entity.type
_entity.pdbx_description
1 polymer ?
#
loop_
_entity_poly.entity_id
_entity_poly.type
_entity_poly.pdbx_seq_one_letter_code
_entity_poly.pdbx_strand_id
1 'polypeptide(L)'
;MKLVLIATSTLAWGVNFPAHLVVVKGTEFYDGKTRRYVDFPITDVLQMMGRAGRPQFDDQGKAVILVHDIKKHFYKRFLYEPFPVESNLLEVLPDHLNAEIVAGTITSKQDAMDYITWTYFFRRLVMNPRFLPAKICDFKSDCLYLEICEEYH
;
A
#
# COMPACT_ATOMS: atom_id res chain seq x y z
N MET A 1 19.23 -26.52 -23.03
CA MET A 1 17.78 -26.27 -23.21
C MET A 1 17.41 -25.07 -22.34
N LYS A 2 16.79 -24.01 -22.88
CA LYS A 2 16.31 -22.88 -22.07
C LYS A 2 14.80 -23.09 -21.86
N LEU A 3 14.39 -23.22 -20.60
CA LEU A 3 12.98 -23.36 -20.22
C LEU A 3 12.38 -21.96 -20.06
N VAL A 4 11.19 -21.74 -20.63
CA VAL A 4 10.44 -20.48 -20.54
C VAL A 4 9.07 -20.78 -19.94
N LEU A 5 8.73 -20.08 -18.87
CA LEU A 5 7.41 -20.10 -18.25
C LEU A 5 6.74 -18.74 -18.44
N ILE A 6 5.49 -18.75 -18.87
CA ILE A 6 4.65 -17.55 -18.95
C ILE A 6 3.57 -17.69 -17.88
N ALA A 7 3.44 -16.66 -17.05
CA ALA A 7 2.49 -16.66 -15.93
C ALA A 7 1.90 -15.27 -15.71
N THR A 8 0.77 -15.22 -14.99
CA THR A 8 0.12 -14.00 -14.53
C THR A 8 0.68 -13.54 -13.18
N SER A 9 0.39 -12.29 -12.80
CA SER A 9 0.86 -11.68 -11.55
C SER A 9 0.52 -12.48 -10.29
N THR A 10 -0.60 -13.20 -10.29
CA THR A 10 -1.05 -14.05 -9.17
C THR A 10 -0.07 -15.17 -8.80
N LEU A 11 0.73 -15.67 -9.75
CA LEU A 11 1.73 -16.70 -9.46
C LEU A 11 2.79 -16.20 -8.48
N ALA A 12 3.14 -14.91 -8.57
CA ALA A 12 4.15 -14.30 -7.71
C ALA A 12 3.76 -14.35 -6.22
N TRP A 13 2.47 -14.37 -5.90
CA TRP A 13 1.96 -14.51 -4.54
C TRP A 13 1.70 -15.97 -4.14
N GLY A 14 1.19 -16.78 -5.07
CA GLY A 14 0.69 -18.11 -4.76
C GLY A 14 1.75 -19.22 -4.69
N VAL A 15 2.88 -19.08 -5.38
CA VAL A 15 3.88 -20.16 -5.50
C VAL A 15 5.30 -19.61 -5.40
N ASN A 16 6.14 -20.31 -4.63
CA ASN A 16 7.56 -20.02 -4.57
C ASN A 16 8.32 -20.67 -5.74
N PHE A 17 8.27 -20.03 -6.91
CA PHE A 17 8.99 -20.48 -8.10
C PHE A 17 10.05 -19.45 -8.52
N PRO A 18 11.30 -19.58 -8.06
CA PRO A 18 12.38 -18.68 -8.44
C PRO A 18 12.91 -19.00 -9.86
N ALA A 19 13.26 -17.97 -10.61
CA ALA A 19 13.80 -18.08 -11.97
C ALA A 19 15.07 -17.25 -12.13
N HIS A 20 16.02 -17.72 -12.95
CA HIS A 20 17.27 -16.98 -13.20
C HIS A 20 17.03 -15.58 -13.81
N LEU A 21 16.07 -15.50 -14.74
CA LEU A 21 15.63 -14.26 -15.37
C LEU A 21 14.11 -14.14 -15.23
N VAL A 22 13.64 -13.02 -14.69
CA VAL A 22 12.23 -12.66 -14.71
C VAL A 22 12.03 -11.46 -15.63
N VAL A 23 11.05 -11.56 -16.53
CA VAL A 23 10.65 -10.44 -17.40
C VAL A 23 9.21 -10.07 -17.09
N VAL A 24 9.01 -8.84 -16.58
CA VAL A 24 7.68 -8.27 -16.35
C VAL A 24 7.29 -7.50 -17.60
N LYS A 25 6.38 -8.07 -18.38
CA LYS A 25 5.90 -7.48 -19.64
C LYS A 25 4.71 -6.57 -19.38
N GLY A 26 4.96 -5.26 -19.29
CA GLY A 26 3.94 -4.26 -19.01
C GLY A 26 3.62 -4.16 -17.53
N THR A 27 3.23 -2.97 -17.09
CA THR A 27 2.93 -2.67 -15.68
C THR A 27 1.47 -2.26 -15.47
N GLU A 28 0.60 -2.59 -16.43
CA GLU A 28 -0.81 -2.24 -16.45
C GLU A 28 -1.65 -3.49 -16.66
N PHE A 29 -2.84 -3.50 -16.07
CA PHE A 29 -3.87 -4.50 -16.32
C PHE A 29 -5.21 -3.83 -16.63
N TYR A 30 -6.07 -4.56 -17.31
CA TYR A 30 -7.42 -4.07 -17.60
C TYR A 30 -8.34 -4.33 -16.40
N ASP A 31 -8.86 -3.26 -15.79
CA ASP A 31 -9.87 -3.38 -14.76
C ASP A 31 -11.27 -3.37 -15.38
N GLY A 32 -12.00 -4.48 -15.22
CA GLY A 32 -13.35 -4.65 -15.73
C GLY A 32 -14.38 -3.74 -15.05
N LYS A 33 -14.13 -3.28 -13.82
CA LYS A 33 -15.06 -2.40 -13.08
C LYS A 33 -15.02 -0.98 -13.67
N THR A 34 -13.82 -0.43 -13.83
CA THR A 34 -13.62 0.91 -14.38
C THR A 34 -13.53 0.94 -15.91
N ARG A 35 -13.46 -0.23 -16.56
CA ARG A 35 -13.32 -0.43 -18.01
C ARG A 35 -12.09 0.27 -18.61
N ARG A 36 -11.01 0.38 -17.82
CA ARG A 36 -9.78 1.10 -18.19
C ARG A 36 -8.55 0.26 -17.84
N TYR A 37 -7.44 0.57 -18.48
CA TYR A 37 -6.15 0.08 -18.03
C TYR A 37 -5.72 0.87 -16.81
N VAL A 38 -5.39 0.15 -15.74
CA VAL A 38 -4.90 0.69 -14.48
C VAL A 38 -3.54 0.09 -14.20
N ASP A 39 -2.70 0.84 -13.50
CA ASP A 39 -1.39 0.36 -13.09
C ASP A 39 -1.50 -0.76 -12.06
N PHE A 40 -0.59 -1.73 -12.16
CA PHE A 40 -0.40 -2.69 -11.08
C PHE A 40 0.05 -1.96 -9.81
N PRO A 41 -0.44 -2.37 -8.63
CA PRO A 41 0.17 -1.99 -7.37
C PRO A 41 1.67 -2.27 -7.42
N ILE A 42 2.48 -1.34 -6.93
CA ILE A 42 3.95 -1.49 -6.95
C ILE A 42 4.38 -2.77 -6.22
N THR A 43 3.65 -3.17 -5.19
CA THR A 43 3.88 -4.41 -4.43
C THR A 43 3.83 -5.64 -5.30
N ASP A 44 2.92 -5.71 -6.27
CA ASP A 44 2.81 -6.85 -7.19
C ASP A 44 4.02 -6.91 -8.12
N VAL A 45 4.45 -5.75 -8.62
CA VAL A 45 5.66 -5.65 -9.46
C VAL A 45 6.91 -6.03 -8.67
N LEU A 46 7.02 -5.61 -7.41
CA LEU A 46 8.10 -5.99 -6.52
C LEU A 46 8.10 -7.50 -6.22
N GLN A 47 6.93 -8.10 -6.00
CA GLN A 47 6.81 -9.55 -5.79
C GLN A 47 7.19 -10.34 -7.05
N MET A 48 6.74 -9.91 -8.24
CA MET A 48 7.14 -10.53 -9.50
C MET A 48 8.66 -10.45 -9.70
N MET A 49 9.25 -9.28 -9.49
CA MET A 49 10.69 -9.06 -9.57
C MET A 49 11.46 -9.90 -8.53
N GLY A 50 10.93 -10.04 -7.32
CA GLY A 50 11.54 -10.80 -6.23
C GLY A 50 11.68 -12.30 -6.50
N ARG A 51 11.04 -12.83 -7.56
CA ARG A 51 11.25 -14.20 -8.05
C ARG A 51 12.51 -14.34 -8.90
N ALA A 52 13.21 -13.25 -9.22
CA ALA A 52 14.47 -13.29 -9.94
C ALA A 52 15.62 -13.72 -9.03
N GLY A 53 16.37 -14.73 -9.49
CA GLY A 53 17.47 -15.35 -8.76
C GLY A 53 17.01 -16.59 -8.01
N ARG A 54 17.70 -17.72 -8.26
CA ARG A 54 17.45 -18.97 -7.53
C ARG A 54 18.45 -19.07 -6.38
N PRO A 55 17.97 -19.08 -5.11
CA PRO A 55 18.84 -19.35 -3.98
C PRO A 55 19.62 -20.65 -4.22
N GLN A 56 20.92 -20.67 -3.92
CA GLN A 56 21.86 -21.80 -4.07
C GLN A 56 22.29 -22.15 -5.51
N PHE A 57 21.61 -21.68 -6.56
CA PHE A 57 21.94 -22.03 -7.95
C PHE A 57 22.51 -20.88 -8.78
N ASP A 58 22.15 -19.64 -8.45
CA ASP A 58 22.58 -18.46 -9.17
C ASP A 58 23.28 -17.47 -8.22
N ASP A 59 24.43 -16.94 -8.62
CA ASP A 59 25.12 -15.87 -7.88
C ASP A 59 24.40 -14.52 -8.01
N GLN A 60 23.64 -14.33 -9.09
CA GLN A 60 22.90 -13.10 -9.39
C GLN A 60 21.56 -13.42 -10.05
N GLY A 61 20.50 -12.76 -9.58
CA GLY A 61 19.19 -12.73 -10.23
C GLY A 61 19.09 -11.53 -11.16
N LYS A 62 18.50 -11.72 -12.35
CA LYS A 62 18.23 -10.62 -13.28
C LYS A 62 16.73 -10.43 -13.44
N ALA A 63 16.27 -9.19 -13.29
CA ALA A 63 14.89 -8.83 -13.57
C ALA A 63 14.84 -7.70 -14.61
N VAL A 64 13.93 -7.85 -15.59
CA VAL A 64 13.70 -6.86 -16.64
C VAL A 64 12.24 -6.43 -16.57
N ILE A 65 12.02 -5.15 -16.26
CA ILE A 65 10.67 -4.57 -16.20
C ILE A 65 10.47 -3.74 -17.47
N LEU A 66 9.52 -4.16 -18.30
CA LEU A 66 9.13 -3.43 -19.51
C LEU A 66 8.01 -2.47 -19.15
N VAL A 67 8.32 -1.18 -19.15
CA VAL A 67 7.41 -0.11 -18.71
C VAL A 67 7.45 1.05 -19.70
N HIS A 68 6.36 1.82 -19.76
CA HIS A 68 6.30 3.07 -20.51
C HIS A 68 7.34 4.08 -19.98
N ASP A 69 8.00 4.82 -20.88
CA ASP A 69 9.15 5.66 -20.53
C ASP A 69 8.83 6.70 -19.44
N ILE A 70 7.64 7.30 -19.50
CA ILE A 70 7.14 8.27 -18.51
C ILE A 70 7.14 7.68 -17.07
N LYS A 71 6.88 6.37 -16.92
CA LYS A 71 6.79 5.69 -15.61
C LYS A 71 8.12 5.08 -15.18
N LYS A 72 9.16 5.07 -16.03
CA LYS A 72 10.46 4.48 -15.76
C LYS A 72 11.09 5.01 -14.47
N HIS A 73 11.09 6.33 -14.30
CA HIS A 73 11.65 6.97 -13.10
C HIS A 73 10.89 6.61 -11.82
N PHE A 74 9.56 6.49 -11.90
CA PHE A 74 8.71 6.06 -10.79
C PHE A 74 9.15 4.67 -10.31
N TYR A 75 9.15 3.66 -11.19
CA TYR A 75 9.55 2.29 -10.81
C TYR A 75 11.00 2.23 -10.34
N LYS A 76 11.92 2.95 -11.02
CA LYS A 76 13.33 2.97 -10.64
C LYS A 76 13.53 3.47 -9.21
N ARG A 77 12.78 4.49 -8.79
CA ARG A 77 12.84 5.02 -7.42
C ARG A 77 12.48 3.97 -6.37
N PHE A 78 11.40 3.21 -6.57
CA PHE A 78 10.96 2.17 -5.62
C PHE A 78 11.86 0.93 -5.56
N LEU A 79 12.79 0.76 -6.51
CA LEU A 79 13.79 -0.31 -6.46
C LEU A 79 14.97 0.04 -5.55
N TYR A 80 15.26 1.34 -5.38
CA TYR A 80 16.42 1.82 -4.62
C TYR A 80 16.03 2.48 -3.30
N GLU A 81 14.81 3.01 -3.19
CA GLU A 81 14.26 3.61 -1.98
C GLU A 81 13.16 2.72 -1.39
N PRO A 82 13.11 2.55 -0.06
CA PRO A 82 12.02 1.83 0.58
C PRO A 82 10.69 2.53 0.32
N PHE A 83 9.64 1.75 0.06
CA PHE A 83 8.32 2.27 -0.23
C PHE A 83 7.74 3.01 0.99
N PRO A 84 7.32 4.29 0.86
CA PRO A 84 6.66 5.00 1.93
C PRO A 84 5.26 4.40 2.12
N VAL A 85 5.07 3.65 3.19
CA VAL A 85 3.76 3.13 3.57
C VAL A 85 2.97 4.24 4.25
N GLU A 86 1.73 4.44 3.81
CA GLU A 86 0.79 5.39 4.40
C GLU A 86 -0.48 4.65 4.84
N SER A 87 -1.20 5.22 5.80
CA SER A 87 -2.44 4.62 6.30
C SER A 87 -3.61 5.00 5.42
N ASN A 88 -4.40 3.99 5.02
CA ASN A 88 -5.71 4.19 4.37
C ASN A 88 -6.89 3.93 5.33
N LEU A 89 -6.66 4.02 6.65
CA LEU A 89 -7.67 3.69 7.66
C LEU A 89 -8.94 4.55 7.54
N LEU A 90 -8.83 5.81 7.12
CA LEU A 90 -9.96 6.75 7.07
C LEU A 90 -11.15 6.26 6.24
N GLU A 91 -10.90 5.57 5.14
CA GLU A 91 -11.97 5.09 4.24
C GLU A 91 -12.81 3.97 4.88
N VAL A 92 -12.20 3.19 5.78
CA VAL A 92 -12.80 2.01 6.43
C VAL A 92 -13.00 2.21 7.94
N LEU A 93 -12.69 3.39 8.46
CA LEU A 93 -12.75 3.71 9.89
C LEU A 93 -14.13 3.46 10.50
N PRO A 94 -15.28 3.81 9.87
CA PRO A 94 -16.59 3.55 10.43
C PRO A 94 -16.85 2.06 10.70
N ASP A 95 -16.38 1.18 9.81
CA ASP A 95 -16.54 -0.27 9.95
C ASP A 95 -15.70 -0.81 11.12
N HIS A 96 -14.46 -0.34 11.25
CA HIS A 96 -13.58 -0.70 12.36
C HIS A 96 -14.11 -0.20 13.71
N LEU A 97 -14.60 1.04 13.76
CA LEU A 97 -15.21 1.58 14.99
C LEU A 97 -16.47 0.80 15.38
N ASN A 98 -17.33 0.49 14.41
CA ASN A 98 -18.52 -0.31 14.66
C ASN A 98 -18.17 -1.71 15.20
N ALA A 99 -17.13 -2.35 14.65
CA ALA A 99 -16.65 -3.64 15.14
C ALA A 99 -16.17 -3.57 16.60
N GLU A 100 -15.43 -2.54 16.97
CA GLU A 100 -14.93 -2.35 18.34
C GLU A 100 -16.02 -1.93 19.35
N ILE A 101 -17.05 -1.22 18.91
CA ILE A 101 -18.24 -0.94 19.72
C ILE A 101 -19.00 -2.25 20.01
N VAL A 102 -19.18 -3.10 19.00
CA VAL A 102 -19.85 -4.41 19.16
C VAL A 102 -19.01 -5.37 20.01
N ALA A 103 -17.68 -5.31 19.91
CA ALA A 103 -16.77 -6.06 20.77
C ALA A 103 -16.78 -5.61 22.23
N GLY A 104 -17.29 -4.40 22.51
CA GLY A 104 -17.32 -3.78 23.84
C GLY A 104 -16.00 -3.11 24.24
N THR A 105 -15.03 -3.00 23.33
CA THR A 105 -13.77 -2.28 23.55
C THR A 105 -14.01 -0.77 23.62
N ILE A 106 -14.93 -0.25 22.79
CA ILE A 106 -15.29 1.17 22.73
C ILE A 106 -16.70 1.33 23.28
N THR A 107 -16.82 1.96 24.45
CA THR A 107 -18.12 2.25 25.07
C THR A 107 -18.42 3.75 25.12
N SER A 108 -17.36 4.57 25.10
CA SER A 108 -17.42 6.02 25.17
C SER A 108 -16.71 6.68 23.97
N LYS A 109 -17.00 7.96 23.75
CA LYS A 109 -16.27 8.77 22.75
C LYS A 109 -14.78 8.88 23.07
N GLN A 110 -14.42 8.90 24.36
CA GLN A 110 -13.02 8.95 24.78
C GLN A 110 -12.29 7.66 24.41
N ASP A 111 -12.93 6.50 24.60
CA ASP A 111 -12.37 5.20 24.23
C ASP A 111 -12.12 5.12 22.71
N ALA A 112 -13.00 5.73 21.91
CA ALA A 112 -12.84 5.79 20.46
C ALA A 112 -11.64 6.66 20.04
N MET A 113 -11.43 7.79 20.73
CA MET A 113 -10.26 8.64 20.52
C MET A 113 -8.98 7.91 20.90
N ASP A 114 -8.97 7.27 22.06
CA ASP A 114 -7.83 6.49 22.54
C ASP A 114 -7.53 5.37 21.54
N TYR A 115 -8.53 4.63 21.06
CA TYR A 115 -8.36 3.60 20.02
C TYR A 115 -7.67 4.14 18.76
N ILE A 116 -8.11 5.30 18.24
CA ILE A 116 -7.51 5.91 17.05
C ILE A 116 -6.03 6.28 17.30
N THR A 117 -5.68 6.74 18.50
CA THR A 117 -4.28 7.11 18.82
C THR A 117 -3.31 5.91 18.77
N TRP A 118 -3.81 4.69 19.01
CA TRP A 118 -3.02 3.46 18.91
C TRP A 118 -2.79 2.98 17.47
N THR A 119 -3.51 3.53 16.49
CA THR A 119 -3.41 3.08 15.10
C THR A 119 -2.20 3.64 14.36
N TYR A 120 -1.82 2.97 13.26
CA TYR A 120 -0.79 3.47 12.34
C TYR A 120 -1.16 4.83 11.73
N PHE A 121 -2.47 5.09 11.57
CA PHE A 121 -2.99 6.36 11.07
C PHE A 121 -2.51 7.54 11.91
N PHE A 122 -2.66 7.47 13.23
CA PHE A 122 -2.25 8.56 14.12
C PHE A 122 -0.75 8.84 14.06
N ARG A 123 0.09 7.80 14.02
CA ARG A 123 1.54 7.95 13.84
C ARG A 123 1.90 8.65 12.53
N ARG A 124 1.21 8.33 11.42
CA ARG A 124 1.44 8.96 10.12
C ARG A 124 0.94 10.39 10.05
N LEU A 125 -0.14 10.71 10.75
CA LEU A 125 -0.67 12.08 10.85
C LEU A 125 0.37 13.05 11.44
N VAL A 126 1.11 12.61 12.46
CA VAL A 126 2.18 13.42 13.08
C VAL A 126 3.40 13.56 12.17
N MET A 127 3.79 12.50 11.44
CA MET A 127 5.00 12.47 10.61
C MET A 127 4.82 13.10 9.22
N ASN A 128 3.67 12.92 8.57
CA ASN A 128 3.42 13.41 7.21
C ASN A 128 1.97 13.94 7.06
N PRO A 129 1.65 15.10 7.63
CA PRO A 129 0.30 15.65 7.62
C PRO A 129 -0.15 16.11 6.22
N ARG A 130 0.78 16.37 5.30
CA ARG A 130 0.48 16.83 3.93
C ARG A 130 -0.14 15.74 3.04
N PHE A 131 0.03 14.47 3.40
CA PHE A 131 -0.55 13.36 2.66
C PHE A 131 -2.06 13.21 2.93
N LEU A 132 -2.54 13.78 4.04
CA LEU A 132 -3.94 13.69 4.43
C LEU A 132 -4.80 14.68 3.65
N PRO A 133 -6.06 14.34 3.34
CA PRO A 133 -6.99 15.27 2.73
C PRO A 133 -7.09 16.53 3.59
N ALA A 134 -7.08 17.70 2.93
CA ALA A 134 -7.00 19.03 3.55
C ALA A 134 -8.02 19.26 4.69
N LYS A 135 -9.14 18.53 4.69
CA LYS A 135 -10.16 18.56 5.76
C LYS A 135 -9.64 18.18 7.14
N ILE A 136 -8.56 17.41 7.25
CA ILE A 136 -7.92 17.07 8.54
C ILE A 136 -6.80 18.07 8.86
N CYS A 137 -6.23 18.75 7.86
CA CYS A 137 -5.16 19.72 8.05
C CYS A 137 -5.62 21.05 8.66
N ASP A 138 -6.93 21.37 8.61
CA ASP A 138 -7.47 22.52 9.36
C ASP A 138 -7.42 22.30 10.89
N PHE A 139 -7.30 21.06 11.37
CA PHE A 139 -7.02 20.76 12.78
C PHE A 139 -5.61 21.16 13.23
N LYS A 140 -4.75 21.62 12.32
CA LYS A 140 -3.34 21.91 12.65
C LYS A 140 -3.10 23.35 13.11
N SER A 141 -4.11 24.22 13.05
CA SER A 141 -3.99 25.62 13.46
C SER A 141 -4.30 25.86 14.93
N ASP A 142 -5.02 24.98 15.61
CA ASP A 142 -5.33 25.13 17.04
C ASP A 142 -5.20 23.81 17.80
N CYS A 143 -4.31 23.83 18.80
CA CYS A 143 -4.22 22.96 19.96
C CYS A 143 -4.85 21.55 19.89
N LEU A 144 -3.99 20.54 19.95
CA LEU A 144 -4.28 19.10 20.04
C LEU A 144 -5.06 18.65 21.31
N TYR A 145 -5.82 19.51 22.00
CA TYR A 145 -6.36 19.15 23.32
C TYR A 145 -7.81 19.52 23.67
N LEU A 146 -8.62 20.27 22.89
CA LEU A 146 -9.86 20.79 23.49
C LEU A 146 -11.21 20.79 22.76
N GLU A 147 -11.40 20.45 21.49
CA GLU A 147 -12.75 20.57 20.88
C GLU A 147 -13.20 19.35 20.08
N ILE A 148 -13.50 18.26 20.78
CA ILE A 148 -14.49 17.24 20.33
C ILE A 148 -15.76 17.34 21.20
N CYS A 149 -15.98 18.52 21.77
CA CYS A 149 -17.20 18.88 22.48
C CYS A 149 -17.77 20.12 21.81
N GLU A 150 -18.65 19.89 20.83
CA GLU A 150 -19.71 20.76 20.29
C GLU A 150 -19.66 20.89 18.78
N GLU A 151 -20.43 20.04 18.09
CA GLU A 151 -21.42 20.45 17.09
C GLU A 151 -22.03 19.18 16.46
N TYR A 152 -23.15 18.74 17.02
CA TYR A 152 -24.21 18.11 16.25
C TYR A 152 -25.42 19.03 16.39
N HIS A 153 -25.78 19.69 15.30
CA HIS A 153 -27.16 20.09 15.05
C HIS A 153 -27.83 19.01 14.21
#